data_AF-A0AAW9ILK9-F1
#
_entry.id   AF-A0AAW9ILK9-F1
#
_cell.length_a   1.000
_cell.length_b   1.000
_cell.length_c   1.000
_cell.angle_alpha   90.00
_cell.angle_beta   90.00
_cell.angle_gamma   90.00
#
_symmetry.space_group_name_H-M   'P 1'
#
loop_
_entity.id
_entity.type
_entity.pdbx_description
1 polymer ?
#
loop_
_entity_poly.entity_id
_entity_poly.type
_entity_poly.pdbx_seq_one_letter_code
_entity_poly.pdbx_strand_id
1 'polypeptide(L)' 'YEVLASIKSDYIFLMATDEDLAQLESNAIWNSLPAVKERKVVKLGASPYFNQGYSSVGRELLVNEIGEMLNGTK' A
#
# COMPACT_ATOMS: atom_id res chain seq x y z
N TYR A 1 15.15 5.92 -4.85
CA TYR A 1 13.87 6.66 -4.76
C TYR A 1 13.40 7.28 -6.07
N GLU A 2 14.20 7.34 -7.14
CA GLU A 2 13.72 7.83 -8.46
C GLU A 2 12.52 7.05 -9.01
N VAL A 3 12.44 5.75 -8.73
CA VAL A 3 11.31 4.90 -9.13
C VAL A 3 10.01 5.33 -8.44
N LEU A 4 10.03 5.88 -7.22
CA LEU A 4 8.80 6.36 -6.55
C LEU A 4 8.14 7.48 -7.35
N ALA A 5 8.91 8.40 -7.91
CA ALA A 5 8.38 9.50 -8.71
C ALA A 5 7.70 9.01 -10.01
N SER A 6 8.00 7.78 -10.45
CA SER A 6 7.37 7.17 -11.62
C SER A 6 6.00 6.53 -11.31
N ILE A 7 5.64 6.38 -10.04
CA ILE A 7 4.36 5.80 -9.63
C ILE A 7 3.22 6.75 -10.02
N LYS A 8 2.34 6.28 -10.90
CA LYS A 8 1.12 6.97 -11.32
C LYS A 8 -0.08 6.13 -10.88
N SER A 9 -0.55 6.39 -9.67
CA SER A 9 -1.67 5.67 -9.08
C SER A 9 -2.62 6.65 -8.40
N ASP A 10 -3.92 6.45 -8.57
CA ASP A 10 -4.96 7.20 -7.87
C ASP A 10 -5.13 6.75 -6.42
N TYR A 11 -4.78 5.50 -6.12
CA TYR A 11 -4.92 4.85 -4.83
C TYR A 11 -3.75 3.90 -4.59
N ILE A 12 -3.27 3.79 -3.35
CA ILE A 12 -2.14 2.93 -2.99
C ILE A 12 -2.52 2.03 -1.82
N PHE A 13 -2.27 0.74 -1.96
CA PHE A 13 -2.20 -0.19 -0.83
C PHE A 13 -0.71 -0.41 -0.49
N LEU A 14 -0.31 0.04 0.70
CA LEU A 14 1.06 -0.06 1.18
C LEU A 14 1.14 -1.18 2.22
N MET A 15 1.91 -2.21 1.94
CA MET A 15 2.24 -3.27 2.90
C MET A 15 3.66 -3.05 3.41
N ALA A 16 3.81 -2.75 4.70
CA ALA A 16 5.10 -2.38 5.28
C ALA A 16 5.21 -2.79 6.76
N THR A 17 6.44 -2.93 7.25
CA THR A 17 6.67 -2.88 8.70
C THR A 17 6.55 -1.43 9.19
N ASP A 18 6.44 -1.23 10.51
CA ASP A 18 6.39 0.12 11.08
C ASP A 18 7.69 0.91 10.81
N GLU A 19 8.83 0.22 10.78
CA GLU A 19 10.13 0.82 10.47
C GLU A 19 10.21 1.27 9.00
N ASP A 20 9.81 0.40 8.07
CA ASP A 20 9.77 0.73 6.64
C ASP A 20 8.81 1.90 6.37
N LEU A 21 7.65 1.92 7.04
CA LEU A 21 6.68 2.98 6.93
C LEU A 21 7.26 4.32 7.41
N ALA A 22 7.90 4.34 8.58
CA ALA A 22 8.53 5.55 9.12
C ALA A 22 9.62 6.09 8.17
N GLN A 23 10.43 5.19 7.58
CA GLN A 23 11.43 5.58 6.60
C GLN A 23 10.78 6.16 5.33
N LEU A 24 9.73 5.53 4.80
CA LEU A 24 9.02 5.98 3.61
C LEU A 24 8.34 7.35 3.83
N GLU A 25 7.75 7.56 5.00
CA GLU A 25 7.09 8.83 5.37
C GLU A 25 8.07 9.97 5.61
N SER A 26 9.35 9.69 5.86
CA SER A 26 10.40 10.71 5.88
C SER A 26 10.80 11.19 4.47
N ASN A 27 10.38 10.48 3.41
CA ASN A 27 10.80 10.75 2.05
C ASN A 27 9.93 11.82 1.36
N ALA A 28 10.57 12.89 0.88
CA ALA A 28 9.87 14.00 0.21
C ALA A 28 9.17 13.59 -1.10
N ILE A 29 9.71 12.62 -1.86
CA ILE A 29 9.11 12.14 -3.11
C ILE A 29 7.83 11.36 -2.78
N TRP A 30 7.86 10.45 -1.81
CA TRP A 30 6.67 9.75 -1.34
C TRP A 30 5.56 10.73 -0.92
N ASN A 31 5.91 11.67 -0.04
CA ASN A 31 4.96 12.69 0.42
C ASN A 31 4.46 13.63 -0.68
N SER A 32 5.17 13.68 -1.83
CA SER A 32 4.76 14.47 -2.98
C SER A 32 3.72 13.78 -3.86
N LEU A 33 3.55 12.45 -3.75
CA LEU A 33 2.65 11.68 -4.62
C LEU A 33 1.19 12.11 -4.42
N PRO A 34 0.40 12.23 -5.52
CA PRO A 34 -1.01 12.63 -5.44
C PRO A 34 -1.84 11.76 -4.47
N ALA A 35 -1.74 10.43 -4.58
CA ALA A 35 -2.47 9.52 -3.70
C ALA A 35 -2.12 9.71 -2.21
N VAL A 36 -0.86 10.04 -1.89
CA VAL A 36 -0.42 10.31 -0.51
C VAL A 36 -1.00 11.62 -0.01
N LYS A 37 -0.94 12.69 -0.80
CA LYS A 37 -1.52 14.00 -0.45
C LYS A 37 -3.04 13.96 -0.27
N GLU A 38 -3.70 13.17 -1.11
CA GLU A 38 -5.16 13.00 -1.10
C GLU A 38 -5.63 11.99 -0.03
N ARG A 39 -4.71 11.45 0.78
CA ARG A 39 -5.00 10.42 1.80
C ARG A 39 -5.66 9.17 1.22
N LYS A 40 -5.34 8.83 -0.02
CA LYS A 40 -5.78 7.63 -0.75
C LYS A 40 -4.74 6.51 -0.61
N VAL A 41 -4.26 6.31 0.62
CA VAL A 41 -3.29 5.27 0.95
C VAL A 41 -3.84 4.42 2.08
N VAL A 42 -4.04 3.13 1.82
CA VAL A 42 -4.36 2.14 2.85
C VAL A 42 -3.05 1.52 3.31
N LYS A 43 -2.77 1.63 4.60
CA LYS A 43 -1.59 1.07 5.24
C LYS A 43 -1.95 -0.28 5.83
N LEU A 44 -1.29 -1.31 5.35
CA LEU A 44 -1.41 -2.69 5.78
C LEU A 44 -0.09 -3.11 6.44
N GLY A 45 -0.17 -3.86 7.54
CA GLY A 45 1.03 -4.41 8.17
C GLY A 45 1.71 -5.44 7.25
N ALA A 46 3.03 -5.59 7.35
CA ALA A 46 3.73 -6.64 6.62
C ALA A 46 3.17 -8.05 6.95
N SER A 47 2.82 -8.31 8.21
CA SER A 47 2.04 -9.48 8.58
C SER A 47 0.60 -9.08 8.91
N PRO A 48 -0.42 -9.76 8.37
CA PRO A 48 -0.33 -10.96 7.52
C PRO A 48 -0.12 -10.67 6.01
N TYR A 49 -0.30 -9.43 5.55
CA TYR A 49 -0.59 -9.12 4.15
C TYR A 49 0.55 -9.40 3.16
N PHE A 50 1.79 -9.02 3.51
CA PHE A 50 2.95 -9.35 2.69
C PHE A 50 3.19 -10.87 2.66
N ASN A 51 3.03 -11.53 3.80
CA ASN A 51 3.21 -12.98 3.93
C ASN A 51 2.17 -13.78 3.13
N GLN A 52 0.92 -13.29 3.05
CA GLN A 52 -0.15 -13.89 2.26
C GLN A 52 0.22 -14.00 0.77
N GLY A 53 1.01 -13.07 0.24
CA GLY A 53 1.48 -13.06 -1.14
C GLY A 53 2.33 -14.27 -1.56
N TYR A 54 2.83 -15.08 -0.61
CA TYR A 54 3.70 -16.22 -0.90
C TYR A 54 2.96 -17.55 -1.18
N SER A 55 1.64 -17.62 -0.97
CA SER A 55 0.85 -18.84 -1.25
C SER A 55 -0.37 -18.55 -2.11
N SER A 56 -0.83 -19.53 -2.88
CA SER A 56 -2.02 -19.36 -3.73
C SER A 56 -3.28 -19.02 -2.92
N VAL A 57 -3.47 -19.69 -1.78
CA VAL A 57 -4.60 -19.42 -0.86
C VAL A 57 -4.47 -18.03 -0.24
N GLY A 58 -3.27 -17.65 0.20
CA GLY A 58 -3.03 -16.32 0.77
C GLY A 58 -3.25 -15.19 -0.25
N ARG A 59 -2.85 -15.38 -1.52
CA ARG A 59 -3.11 -14.42 -2.60
C ARG A 59 -4.59 -14.23 -2.86
N GLU A 60 -5.36 -15.32 -2.89
CA GLU A 60 -6.81 -15.26 -3.07
C GLU A 60 -7.47 -14.47 -1.93
N LEU A 61 -7.08 -14.75 -0.69
CA LEU A 61 -7.53 -14.00 0.48
C LEU A 61 -7.19 -12.51 0.37
N LEU A 62 -5.93 -12.18 0.07
CA LEU A 62 -5.45 -10.80 -0.07
C LEU A 62 -6.20 -10.03 -1.17
N VAL A 63 -6.41 -10.64 -2.32
CA VAL A 63 -7.13 -10.00 -3.44
C VAL A 63 -8.60 -9.75 -3.09
N ASN A 64 -9.25 -10.70 -2.42
CA ASN A 64 -10.63 -10.54 -1.96
C ASN A 64 -10.75 -9.41 -0.94
N GLU A 65 -9.86 -9.36 0.07
CA GLU A 65 -9.85 -8.30 1.08
C GLU A 65 -9.59 -6.92 0.46
N ILE A 66 -8.63 -6.79 -0.47
CA ILE A 66 -8.39 -5.53 -1.19
C ILE A 66 -9.63 -5.13 -2.01
N GLY A 67 -10.29 -6.09 -2.66
CA GLY A 67 -11.53 -5.86 -3.39
C GLY A 67 -12.65 -5.32 -2.50
N GLU A 68 -12.81 -5.87 -1.30
CA GLU A 68 -13.77 -5.38 -0.31
C GLU A 68 -13.41 -3.97 0.18
N MET A 69 -12.13 -3.69 0.46
CA MET A 69 -11.67 -2.35 0.86
C MET A 69 -11.98 -1.31 -0.23
N LEU A 70 -11.71 -1.63 -1.49
CA LEU A 70 -12.03 -0.76 -2.62
C LEU A 70 -13.54 -0.53 -2.76
N ASN A 71 -14.35 -1.58 -2.63
CA ASN A 71 -15.81 -1.48 -2.72
C ASN A 71 -16.46 -0.74 -1.54
N GLY A 72 -15.84 -0.82 -0.36
CA GLY A 72 -16.23 -0.08 0.84
C GLY A 72 -15.84 1.41 0.81
N THR A 73 -15.03 1.84 -0.16
CA THR A 73 -14.62 3.25 -0.34
C THR A 73 -15.68 4.07 -1.11
N LYS A 74 -16.96 3.69 -1.05
CA LYS A 74 -18.08 4.44 -1.64
C LYS A 74 -18.45 5.68 -0.83
#